data_AF-A0A2J6X1D7-F1
#
_entry.id   AF-A0A2J6X1D7-F1
#
_cell.length_a   1.000
_cell.length_b   1.000
_cell.length_c   1.000
_cell.angle_alpha   90.00
_cell.angle_beta   90.00
_cell.angle_gamma   90.00
#
_symmetry.space_group_name_H-M   'P 1'
#
loop_
_entity.id
_entity.type
_entity.pdbx_description
1 polymer ?
#
loop_
_entity_poly.entity_id
_entity_poly.type
_entity_poly.pdbx_seq_one_letter_code
_entity_poly.pdbx_strand_id
1 'polypeptide(L)'
;FVVYRGVHNDRLYFQRSLDGGNTWTPARELPYVRARHITDNNLDYYSLAVDSTNNIHLLMVGFVGTSLTDTSPALIHMTFDGTRWLSPRIVMQNELYPELPRLAIYNGNQLHAVWFTRSSLFELGQLNKRPVHQIWYSTAQLNLPAQPGMPLFTPTPIPTTPTAATGVVIMPTATPIVLPDEVRHAPALQEPMRWELYGLQAIGIALALTIIGIGFIGGLIMIRRSRR
;
A
#
# COMPACT_ATOMS: atom_id res chain seq x y z
N PHE A 1 15.41 -4.91 0.25
CA PHE A 1 14.64 -4.54 -0.95
C PHE A 1 13.33 -3.93 -0.50
N VAL A 2 12.87 -2.85 -1.11
CA VAL A 2 11.59 -2.19 -0.77
C VAL A 2 10.82 -1.86 -2.03
N VAL A 3 9.49 -1.96 -1.93
CA VAL A 3 8.54 -1.47 -2.93
C VAL A 3 7.60 -0.50 -2.23
N TYR A 4 7.37 0.64 -2.85
CA TYR A 4 6.54 1.69 -2.28
C TYR A 4 5.87 2.51 -3.37
N ARG A 5 4.84 3.23 -2.98
CA ARG A 5 4.04 4.08 -3.85
C ARG A 5 4.52 5.52 -3.78
N GLY A 6 4.44 6.25 -4.89
CA GLY A 6 4.56 7.70 -4.87
C GLY A 6 3.37 8.37 -4.16
N VAL A 7 3.64 9.44 -3.42
CA VAL A 7 2.61 10.17 -2.66
C VAL A 7 1.69 10.98 -3.58
N HIS A 8 2.25 11.56 -4.65
CA HIS A 8 1.56 12.50 -5.54
C HIS A 8 1.28 11.92 -6.93
N ASN A 9 1.34 10.59 -7.05
CA ASN A 9 1.04 9.88 -8.29
C ASN A 9 0.62 8.44 -7.98
N ASP A 10 0.15 7.76 -9.03
CA ASP A 10 -0.23 6.35 -8.97
C ASP A 10 0.94 5.43 -9.35
N ARG A 11 2.17 5.95 -9.34
CA ARG A 11 3.36 5.18 -9.72
C ARG A 11 3.90 4.42 -8.52
N LEU A 12 4.47 3.27 -8.83
CA LEU A 12 5.16 2.42 -7.88
C LEU A 12 6.66 2.51 -8.13
N TYR A 13 7.43 2.39 -7.06
CA TYR A 13 8.88 2.45 -7.10
C TYR A 13 9.45 1.31 -6.29
N PHE A 14 10.68 0.93 -6.63
CA PHE A 14 11.46 0.01 -5.82
C PHE A 14 12.89 0.51 -5.64
N GLN A 15 13.48 0.10 -4.52
CA GLN A 15 14.89 0.31 -4.20
C GLN A 15 15.46 -0.96 -3.58
N ARG A 16 16.76 -1.17 -3.78
CA ARG A 16 17.49 -2.27 -3.16
C ARG A 16 18.69 -1.73 -2.39
N SER A 17 18.98 -2.39 -1.29
CA SER A 17 20.22 -2.23 -0.56
C SER A 17 21.01 -3.53 -0.70
N LEU A 18 22.33 -3.40 -0.84
CA LEU A 18 23.27 -4.53 -0.94
C LEU A 18 24.11 -4.67 0.34
N ASP A 19 23.90 -3.81 1.31
CA ASP A 19 24.73 -3.64 2.51
C ASP A 19 23.89 -3.61 3.80
N GLY A 20 22.76 -4.32 3.79
CA GLY A 20 21.90 -4.47 4.99
C GLY A 20 21.05 -3.24 5.32
N GLY A 21 20.93 -2.28 4.40
CA GLY A 21 20.09 -1.09 4.53
C GLY A 21 20.85 0.22 4.71
N ASN A 22 22.18 0.19 4.73
CA ASN A 22 23.03 1.38 4.93
C ASN A 22 22.99 2.30 3.71
N THR A 23 23.04 1.74 2.51
CA THR A 23 22.89 2.48 1.26
C THR A 23 21.82 1.84 0.38
N TRP A 24 21.17 2.68 -0.42
CA TRP A 24 20.10 2.28 -1.32
C TRP A 24 20.42 2.73 -2.74
N THR A 25 20.08 1.88 -3.70
CA THR A 25 20.06 2.27 -5.11
C THR A 25 19.05 3.41 -5.32
N PRO A 26 19.25 4.29 -6.32
CA PRO A 26 18.23 5.26 -6.71
C PRO A 26 16.86 4.60 -6.96
N ALA A 27 15.80 5.32 -6.61
CA ALA A 27 14.42 4.90 -6.87
C ALA A 27 14.21 4.62 -8.36
N ARG A 28 13.67 3.44 -8.66
CA ARG A 28 13.27 3.05 -10.02
C ARG A 28 11.80 2.76 -10.05
N GLU A 29 11.12 3.24 -11.08
CA GLU A 29 9.70 2.97 -11.29
C GLU A 29 9.48 1.47 -11.57
N LEU A 30 8.44 0.90 -10.97
CA LEU A 30 8.03 -0.48 -11.20
C LEU A 30 7.35 -0.53 -12.58
N PRO A 31 7.84 -1.34 -13.52
CA PRO A 31 7.26 -1.36 -14.86
C PRO A 31 5.91 -2.08 -14.87
N TYR A 32 5.10 -1.79 -15.90
CA TYR A 32 3.85 -2.49 -16.24
C TYR A 32 2.67 -2.32 -15.28
N VAL A 33 2.85 -1.68 -14.12
CA VAL A 33 1.78 -1.58 -13.12
C VAL A 33 1.68 -0.18 -12.55
N ARG A 34 0.50 0.15 -12.04
CA ARG A 34 0.23 1.36 -11.28
C ARG A 34 -0.62 1.04 -10.05
N ALA A 35 -0.48 1.85 -9.02
CA ALA A 35 -1.32 1.77 -7.83
C ALA A 35 -2.72 2.36 -8.10
N ARG A 36 -3.66 2.11 -7.19
CA ARG A 36 -4.91 2.90 -7.11
C ARG A 36 -4.62 4.31 -6.62
N HIS A 37 -5.56 5.24 -6.73
CA HIS A 37 -5.34 6.58 -6.18
C HIS A 37 -5.29 6.55 -4.65
N ILE A 38 -4.49 7.41 -4.01
CA ILE A 38 -4.22 7.31 -2.55
C ILE A 38 -5.46 7.60 -1.71
N THR A 39 -6.39 8.35 -2.30
CA THR A 39 -7.70 8.66 -1.69
C THR A 39 -8.72 7.55 -1.87
N ASP A 40 -8.47 6.57 -2.76
CA ASP A 40 -9.44 5.50 -3.03
C ASP A 40 -9.46 4.49 -1.88
N ASN A 41 -8.28 4.15 -1.35
CA ASN A 41 -8.12 3.13 -0.32
C ASN A 41 -6.72 3.12 0.32
N ASN A 42 -6.64 2.76 1.60
CA ASN A 42 -5.38 2.52 2.32
C ASN A 42 -5.04 1.02 2.50
N LEU A 43 -5.84 0.11 1.95
CA LEU A 43 -5.66 -1.34 2.09
C LEU A 43 -4.87 -1.98 0.94
N ASP A 44 -4.24 -1.16 0.10
CA ASP A 44 -3.29 -1.59 -0.94
C ASP A 44 -1.91 -1.84 -0.34
N TYR A 45 -1.72 -3.08 0.14
CA TYR A 45 -0.43 -3.53 0.66
C TYR A 45 0.41 -4.17 -0.45
N TYR A 46 1.73 -3.97 -0.39
CA TYR A 46 2.71 -4.58 -1.26
C TYR A 46 3.43 -5.69 -0.49
N SER A 47 3.08 -6.95 -0.74
CA SER A 47 3.70 -8.09 -0.06
C SER A 47 4.86 -8.62 -0.87
N LEU A 48 6.04 -8.69 -0.26
CA LEU A 48 7.24 -9.24 -0.86
C LEU A 48 7.61 -10.59 -0.23
N ALA A 49 8.10 -11.52 -1.05
CA ALA A 49 8.68 -12.79 -0.60
C ALA A 49 9.86 -13.18 -1.51
N VAL A 50 10.76 -14.03 -1.03
CA VAL A 50 11.96 -14.46 -1.77
C VAL A 50 11.93 -15.97 -1.95
N ASP A 51 12.25 -16.45 -3.16
CA ASP A 51 12.34 -17.89 -3.48
C ASP A 51 13.75 -18.47 -3.23
N SER A 52 13.91 -19.78 -3.43
CA SER A 52 15.19 -20.49 -3.23
C SER A 52 16.31 -20.07 -4.19
N THR A 53 15.99 -19.29 -5.22
CA THR A 53 16.94 -18.76 -6.20
C THR A 53 17.17 -17.25 -6.05
N ASN A 54 16.71 -16.66 -4.94
CA ASN A 54 16.78 -15.24 -4.64
C ASN A 54 15.98 -14.34 -5.59
N ASN A 55 15.00 -14.86 -6.34
CA ASN A 55 14.06 -13.99 -7.02
C ASN A 55 13.09 -13.40 -6.00
N ILE A 56 12.69 -12.17 -6.25
CA ILE A 56 11.77 -11.45 -5.37
C ILE A 56 10.39 -11.49 -6.01
N HIS A 57 9.44 -12.04 -5.28
CA HIS A 57 8.04 -12.06 -5.66
C HIS A 57 7.31 -10.91 -4.98
N LEU A 58 6.51 -10.19 -5.77
CA LEU A 58 5.61 -9.14 -5.32
C LEU A 58 4.17 -9.60 -5.56
N LEU A 59 3.35 -9.50 -4.52
CA LEU A 59 1.90 -9.56 -4.63
C LEU A 59 1.34 -8.19 -4.26
N MET A 60 0.57 -7.60 -5.16
CA MET A 60 0.03 -6.25 -4.99
C MET A 60 -1.39 -6.16 -5.55
N VAL A 61 -2.09 -5.11 -5.14
CA VAL A 61 -3.35 -4.68 -5.77
C VAL A 61 -3.10 -3.40 -6.54
N GLY A 62 -3.64 -3.32 -7.75
CA GLY A 62 -3.50 -2.15 -8.62
C GLY A 62 -3.98 -2.43 -10.03
N PHE A 63 -3.36 -1.81 -11.01
CA PHE A 63 -3.73 -1.99 -12.42
C PHE A 63 -2.53 -2.46 -13.23
N VAL A 64 -2.80 -3.29 -14.23
CA VAL A 64 -1.82 -3.66 -15.26
C VAL A 64 -1.92 -2.63 -16.40
N GLY A 65 -0.77 -2.17 -16.85
CA GLY A 65 -0.63 -1.08 -17.82
C GLY A 65 -0.60 0.30 -17.17
N THR A 66 -0.15 1.27 -17.95
CA THR A 66 -0.08 2.69 -17.56
C THR A 66 -1.29 3.50 -18.02
N SER A 67 -2.27 2.85 -18.67
CA SER A 67 -3.50 3.47 -19.12
C SER A 67 -4.44 3.78 -17.96
N LEU A 68 -5.14 4.92 -18.05
CA LEU A 68 -6.12 5.39 -17.07
C LEU A 68 -7.55 4.88 -17.36
N THR A 69 -7.70 3.86 -18.20
CA THR A 69 -9.02 3.26 -18.48
C THR A 69 -9.64 2.69 -17.21
N ASP A 70 -10.94 2.92 -17.03
CA ASP A 70 -11.77 2.33 -15.98
C ASP A 70 -11.81 0.81 -16.14
N THR A 71 -10.90 0.14 -15.46
CA THR A 71 -10.91 -1.30 -15.25
C THR A 71 -10.94 -1.55 -13.76
N SER A 72 -11.53 -2.65 -13.30
CA SER A 72 -11.46 -3.02 -11.89
C SER A 72 -10.00 -3.28 -11.49
N PRO A 73 -9.55 -2.88 -10.29
CA PRO A 73 -8.21 -3.21 -9.84
C PRO A 73 -8.04 -4.72 -9.72
N ALA A 74 -6.84 -5.19 -10.06
CA ALA A 74 -6.47 -6.59 -10.06
C ALA A 74 -5.54 -6.90 -8.88
N LEU A 75 -5.61 -8.14 -8.41
CA LEU A 75 -4.55 -8.78 -7.65
C LEU A 75 -3.49 -9.25 -8.63
N ILE A 76 -2.27 -8.72 -8.50
CA ILE A 76 -1.19 -8.89 -9.46
C ILE A 76 0.01 -9.51 -8.76
N HIS A 77 0.56 -10.55 -9.39
CA HIS A 77 1.82 -11.16 -9.01
C HIS A 77 2.90 -10.75 -10.01
N MET A 78 4.08 -10.39 -9.51
CA MET A 78 5.26 -10.06 -10.30
C MET A 78 6.51 -10.70 -9.70
N THR A 79 7.51 -10.94 -10.54
CA THR A 79 8.80 -11.49 -10.11
C THR A 79 9.93 -10.60 -10.61
N PHE A 80 10.89 -10.30 -9.73
CA PHE A 80 12.16 -9.68 -10.05
C PHE A 80 13.24 -10.76 -10.09
N ASP A 81 13.87 -10.95 -11.25
CA ASP A 81 14.85 -12.04 -11.52
C ASP A 81 16.28 -11.72 -11.06
N GLY A 82 16.44 -10.71 -10.19
CA GLY A 82 17.75 -10.16 -9.80
C GLY A 82 18.22 -9.00 -10.70
N THR A 83 17.72 -8.91 -11.93
CA THR A 83 18.09 -7.87 -12.90
C THR A 83 16.92 -6.95 -13.27
N ARG A 84 15.74 -7.52 -13.50
CA ARG A 84 14.54 -6.82 -13.97
C ARG A 84 13.26 -7.45 -13.43
N TRP A 85 12.19 -6.66 -13.47
CA TRP A 85 10.84 -7.18 -13.25
C TRP A 85 10.34 -7.87 -14.52
N LEU A 86 9.83 -9.08 -14.35
CA LEU A 86 9.14 -9.85 -15.39
C LEU A 86 7.71 -9.32 -15.58
N SER A 87 7.08 -9.72 -16.69
CA SER A 87 5.70 -9.32 -17.01
C SER A 87 4.74 -9.74 -15.89
N PRO A 88 3.76 -8.88 -15.54
CA PRO A 88 2.82 -9.17 -14.47
C PRO A 88 1.87 -10.30 -14.81
N ARG A 89 1.49 -11.08 -13.80
CA ARG A 89 0.43 -12.09 -13.87
C ARG A 89 -0.75 -11.65 -13.04
N ILE A 90 -1.93 -11.57 -13.66
CA ILE A 90 -3.19 -11.32 -12.96
C ILE A 90 -3.58 -12.61 -12.22
N VAL A 91 -3.70 -12.52 -10.90
CA VAL A 91 -4.18 -13.60 -10.03
C VAL A 91 -5.70 -13.54 -9.90
N MET A 92 -6.25 -12.33 -9.77
CA MET A 92 -7.69 -12.09 -9.69
C MET A 92 -8.02 -10.70 -10.24
N GLN A 93 -9.08 -10.61 -11.04
CA GLN A 93 -9.69 -9.35 -11.45
C GLN A 93 -11.17 -9.62 -11.70
N ASN A 94 -12.05 -9.11 -10.83
CA ASN A 94 -13.49 -9.27 -10.96
C ASN A 94 -14.20 -8.06 -10.34
N GLU A 95 -15.52 -8.14 -10.17
CA GLU A 95 -16.34 -7.08 -9.59
C GLU A 95 -16.12 -6.89 -8.08
N LEU A 96 -15.42 -7.82 -7.43
CA LEU A 96 -14.99 -7.70 -6.05
C LEU A 96 -13.57 -7.14 -5.99
N TYR A 97 -13.35 -6.14 -5.17
CA TYR A 97 -12.08 -5.44 -5.07
C TYR A 97 -11.14 -6.21 -4.13
N PRO A 98 -10.02 -6.77 -4.62
CA PRO A 98 -9.05 -7.49 -3.78
C PRO A 98 -8.24 -6.52 -2.93
N GLU A 99 -7.95 -6.85 -1.67
CA GLU A 99 -7.32 -5.97 -0.67
C GLU A 99 -6.49 -6.75 0.36
N LEU A 100 -5.57 -6.04 1.01
CA LEU A 100 -4.59 -6.57 1.98
C LEU A 100 -3.94 -7.89 1.54
N PRO A 101 -3.35 -7.95 0.33
CA PRO A 101 -2.69 -9.17 -0.11
C PRO A 101 -1.49 -9.48 0.78
N ARG A 102 -1.31 -10.76 1.10
CA ARG A 102 -0.13 -11.32 1.76
C ARG A 102 0.40 -12.48 0.93
N LEU A 103 1.72 -12.51 0.81
CA LEU A 103 2.47 -13.53 0.08
C LEU A 103 3.53 -14.12 1.01
N ALA A 104 3.60 -15.44 1.03
CA ALA A 104 4.68 -16.18 1.67
C ALA A 104 5.20 -17.25 0.71
N ILE A 105 6.47 -17.60 0.83
CA ILE A 105 7.08 -18.72 0.11
C ILE A 105 7.57 -19.74 1.13
N TYR A 106 7.03 -20.94 1.04
CA TYR A 106 7.43 -22.08 1.84
C TYR A 106 8.39 -22.98 1.05
N ASN A 107 9.34 -23.61 1.76
CA ASN A 107 10.39 -24.45 1.18
C ASN A 107 11.12 -23.84 -0.03
N GLY A 108 11.17 -22.50 -0.11
CA GLY A 108 11.77 -21.76 -1.22
C GLY A 108 11.11 -21.94 -2.59
N ASN A 109 10.07 -22.78 -2.74
CA ASN A 109 9.46 -23.06 -4.03
C ASN A 109 7.94 -23.22 -4.01
N GLN A 110 7.28 -23.05 -2.87
CA GLN A 110 5.82 -23.10 -2.76
C GLN A 110 5.27 -21.73 -2.38
N LEU A 111 4.50 -21.11 -3.27
CA LEU A 111 3.86 -19.82 -3.03
C LEU A 111 2.54 -20.01 -2.31
N HIS A 112 2.29 -19.16 -1.32
CA HIS A 112 1.03 -19.03 -0.61
C HIS A 112 0.59 -17.58 -0.65
N ALA A 113 -0.60 -17.33 -1.17
CA ALA A 113 -1.20 -16.01 -1.25
C ALA A 113 -2.52 -16.02 -0.50
N VAL A 114 -2.74 -15.00 0.34
CA VAL A 114 -4.04 -14.72 0.95
C VAL A 114 -4.41 -13.26 0.73
N TRP A 115 -5.69 -12.99 0.57
CA TRP A 115 -6.24 -11.64 0.46
C TRP A 115 -7.71 -11.71 0.87
N PHE A 116 -8.35 -10.56 1.01
CA PHE A 116 -9.81 -10.54 1.04
C PHE A 116 -10.34 -9.67 -0.08
N THR A 117 -11.60 -9.85 -0.43
CA THR A 117 -12.28 -9.02 -1.42
C THR A 117 -13.46 -8.31 -0.80
N ARG A 118 -13.74 -7.08 -1.25
CA ARG A 118 -14.95 -6.33 -0.89
C ARG A 118 -15.82 -6.02 -2.10
N SER A 119 -17.14 -5.99 -1.92
CA SER A 119 -18.09 -5.73 -3.02
C SER A 119 -18.27 -4.25 -3.40
N SER A 120 -17.71 -3.30 -2.64
CA SER A 120 -17.76 -1.86 -2.96
C SER A 120 -16.52 -1.14 -2.41
N LEU A 121 -15.99 -0.19 -3.18
CA LEU A 121 -14.87 0.67 -2.76
C LEU A 121 -15.31 1.79 -1.79
N PHE A 122 -16.58 2.21 -1.87
CA PHE A 122 -17.11 3.36 -1.12
C PHE A 122 -18.40 2.95 -0.41
N GLU A 123 -18.46 3.20 0.90
CA GLU A 123 -19.69 3.05 1.69
C GLU A 123 -20.62 4.28 1.55
N LEU A 124 -20.11 5.37 0.95
CA LEU A 124 -20.84 6.60 0.64
C LEU A 124 -21.85 6.35 -0.50
N GLY A 125 -23.05 5.90 -0.13
CA GLY A 125 -24.20 5.82 -1.05
C GLY A 125 -24.99 4.50 -0.96
N GLN A 126 -24.46 3.49 -0.27
CA GLN A 126 -25.11 2.18 -0.09
C GLN A 126 -25.27 1.86 1.41
N LEU A 127 -25.75 2.82 2.20
CA LEU A 127 -25.99 2.66 3.65
C LEU A 127 -26.82 1.41 4.01
N ASN A 128 -27.60 0.89 3.05
CA ASN A 128 -28.49 -0.26 3.24
C ASN A 128 -27.90 -1.61 2.77
N LYS A 129 -26.68 -1.65 2.20
CA LYS A 129 -26.03 -2.89 1.79
C LYS A 129 -24.72 -3.09 2.55
N ARG A 130 -24.67 -4.15 3.36
CA ARG A 130 -23.42 -4.56 4.00
C ARG A 130 -22.42 -5.02 2.93
N PRO A 131 -21.18 -4.50 2.90
CA PRO A 131 -20.16 -4.96 1.99
C PRO A 131 -19.90 -6.46 2.21
N VAL A 132 -19.94 -7.24 1.12
CA VAL A 132 -19.60 -8.66 1.16
C VAL A 132 -18.09 -8.77 1.23
N HIS A 133 -17.59 -9.36 2.32
CA HIS A 133 -16.20 -9.67 2.53
C HIS A 133 -15.97 -11.16 2.33
N GLN A 134 -14.99 -11.53 1.52
CA GLN A 134 -14.59 -12.92 1.32
C GLN A 134 -13.09 -13.03 1.44
N ILE A 135 -12.61 -13.99 2.23
CA ILE A 135 -11.18 -14.30 2.35
C ILE A 135 -10.86 -15.38 1.33
N TRP A 136 -9.77 -15.17 0.62
CA TRP A 136 -9.28 -16.05 -0.43
C TRP A 136 -7.90 -16.58 -0.07
N TYR A 137 -7.63 -17.80 -0.53
CA TYR A 137 -6.33 -18.44 -0.44
C TYR A 137 -6.00 -19.07 -1.80
N SER A 138 -4.76 -18.91 -2.24
CA SER A 138 -4.25 -19.56 -3.44
C SER A 138 -2.81 -20.03 -3.21
N THR A 139 -2.45 -21.11 -3.89
CA THR A 139 -1.10 -21.67 -3.84
C THR A 139 -0.61 -22.02 -5.23
N ALA A 140 0.69 -21.94 -5.43
CA ALA A 140 1.35 -22.34 -6.66
C ALA A 140 2.70 -22.99 -6.35
N GLN A 141 3.01 -24.08 -7.05
CA GLN A 141 4.33 -24.70 -7.01
C GLN A 141 5.22 -24.06 -8.08
N LEU A 142 6.37 -23.54 -7.68
CA LEU A 142 7.40 -23.09 -8.62
C LEU A 142 8.23 -24.27 -9.10
N ASN A 143 8.66 -24.18 -10.36
CA ASN A 143 9.63 -25.12 -10.92
C ASN A 143 11.06 -24.75 -10.48
N LEU A 144 11.28 -24.74 -9.16
CA LEU A 144 12.54 -24.40 -8.49
C LEU A 144 12.88 -25.48 -7.46
N PRO A 145 14.17 -25.68 -7.16
CA PRO A 145 14.57 -26.63 -6.13
C PRO A 145 13.94 -26.27 -4.78
N ALA A 146 13.44 -27.28 -4.09
CA ALA A 146 12.98 -27.11 -2.72
C ALA A 146 14.18 -26.84 -1.82
N GLN A 147 14.09 -25.77 -1.04
CA GLN A 147 15.03 -25.46 0.02
C GLN A 147 14.24 -25.50 1.33
N PRO A 148 14.31 -26.62 2.08
CA PRO A 148 13.59 -26.74 3.33
C PRO A 148 13.88 -25.51 4.21
N GLY A 149 12.83 -24.90 4.76
CA GLY A 149 13.00 -23.87 5.77
C GLY A 149 13.81 -24.41 6.94
N MET A 150 14.32 -23.52 7.79
CA MET A 150 14.82 -23.96 9.10
C MET A 150 13.75 -24.85 9.74
N PRO A 151 14.11 -26.02 10.31
CA PRO A 151 13.14 -26.86 10.98
C PRO A 151 12.39 -25.99 11.99
N LEU A 152 11.07 -25.90 11.82
CA LEU A 152 10.20 -25.36 12.85
C LEU A 152 10.52 -26.14 14.13
N PHE A 153 10.66 -25.44 15.26
CA PHE A 153 10.78 -26.11 16.54
C PHE A 153 9.59 -27.06 16.66
N THR A 154 9.82 -28.36 16.49
CA THR A 154 8.84 -29.37 16.86
C THR A 154 8.84 -29.33 18.38
N PRO A 155 7.78 -28.84 19.05
CA PRO A 155 7.72 -28.92 20.49
C PRO A 155 7.84 -30.41 20.85
N THR A 156 8.92 -30.78 21.52
CA THR A 156 9.07 -32.13 22.06
C THR A 156 7.88 -32.38 22.98
N PRO A 157 7.07 -33.43 22.76
CA PRO A 157 5.97 -33.73 23.66
C PRO A 157 6.53 -33.87 25.07
N ILE A 158 6.09 -33.00 25.97
CA ILE A 158 6.46 -33.11 27.38
C ILE A 158 5.83 -34.41 27.88
N PRO A 159 6.58 -35.34 28.49
CA PRO A 159 5.99 -36.53 29.08
C PRO A 159 4.86 -36.12 30.02
N THR A 160 3.70 -36.77 29.87
CA THR A 160 2.49 -36.46 30.63
C THR A 160 2.76 -36.69 32.11
N THR A 161 3.10 -35.63 32.82
CA THR A 161 3.12 -35.60 34.28
C THR A 161 1.68 -35.32 34.73
N PRO A 162 1.09 -36.11 35.64
CA PRO A 162 -0.27 -35.84 36.11
C PRO A 162 -0.35 -34.51 36.88
N THR A 163 -1.14 -33.60 36.32
CA THR A 163 -1.98 -32.57 36.94
C THR A 163 -1.46 -31.80 38.17
N ALA A 164 -1.06 -30.54 37.94
CA ALA A 164 -1.71 -29.32 38.46
C ALA A 164 -0.68 -28.17 38.54
N ALA A 165 -0.64 -27.33 37.52
CA ALA A 165 -0.17 -25.95 37.67
C ALA A 165 -0.81 -25.12 36.56
N THR A 166 -1.49 -24.07 36.99
CA THR A 166 -2.06 -22.98 36.20
C THR A 166 -1.14 -22.68 35.02
N GLY A 167 -1.59 -23.02 33.81
CA GLY A 167 -0.85 -22.70 32.60
C GLY A 167 -0.69 -21.20 32.53
N VAL A 168 0.50 -20.69 32.79
CA VAL A 168 0.86 -19.32 32.45
C VAL A 168 0.77 -19.28 30.93
N VAL A 169 -0.30 -18.67 30.43
CA VAL A 169 -0.42 -18.36 29.01
C VAL A 169 0.77 -17.47 28.68
N ILE A 170 1.78 -18.03 28.01
CA ILE A 170 2.87 -17.25 27.47
C ILE A 170 2.28 -16.49 26.29
N MET A 171 1.64 -15.36 26.56
CA MET A 171 1.27 -14.44 25.50
C MET A 171 2.57 -13.88 24.90
N PRO A 172 2.66 -13.72 23.58
CA PRO A 172 3.74 -12.93 23.00
C PRO A 172 3.64 -11.52 23.58
N THR A 173 4.53 -11.20 24.51
CA THR A 173 4.67 -9.85 25.04
C THR A 173 5.30 -9.02 23.94
N ALA A 174 4.54 -8.10 23.35
CA ALA A 174 5.08 -7.09 22.45
C ALA A 174 6.23 -6.40 23.19
N THR A 175 7.46 -6.66 22.76
CA THR A 175 8.63 -5.96 23.27
C THR A 175 8.72 -4.69 22.44
N PRO A 176 8.32 -3.52 22.96
CA PRO A 176 8.41 -2.29 22.18
C PRO A 176 9.87 -2.09 21.79
N ILE A 177 10.12 -1.83 20.52
CA ILE A 177 11.41 -1.32 20.08
C ILE A 177 11.58 0.01 20.83
N VAL A 178 12.59 0.06 21.70
CA VAL A 178 13.02 1.29 22.36
C VAL A 178 13.46 2.22 21.23
N LEU A 179 12.60 3.18 20.87
CA LEU A 179 12.98 4.23 19.92
C LEU A 179 14.27 4.90 20.42
N PRO A 180 15.24 5.20 19.54
CA PRO A 180 16.42 5.98 19.91
C PRO A 180 16.02 7.26 20.65
N ASP A 181 16.82 7.71 21.62
CA ASP A 181 16.51 8.91 22.42
C ASP A 181 16.30 10.15 21.55
N GLU A 182 16.95 10.21 20.39
CA GLU A 182 16.76 11.22 19.35
C GLU A 182 15.32 11.32 18.86
N VAL A 183 14.63 10.18 18.71
CA VAL A 183 13.23 10.13 18.22
C VAL A 183 12.25 10.31 19.38
N ARG A 184 12.59 9.85 20.58
CA ARG A 184 11.78 10.04 21.80
C ARG A 184 11.72 11.50 22.24
N HIS A 185 12.84 12.21 22.08
CA HIS A 185 12.98 13.62 22.43
C HIS A 185 12.95 14.51 21.19
N ALA A 186 12.58 13.96 20.02
CA ALA A 186 12.30 14.77 18.86
C ALA A 186 11.26 15.81 19.28
N PRO A 187 11.53 17.11 19.10
CA PRO A 187 10.55 18.13 19.43
C PRO A 187 9.28 17.79 18.65
N ALA A 188 8.14 17.76 19.34
CA ALA A 188 6.85 17.72 18.66
C ALA A 188 6.89 18.78 17.55
N LEU A 189 6.34 18.49 16.37
CA LEU A 189 6.19 19.50 15.33
C LEU A 189 5.35 20.64 15.93
N GLN A 190 6.03 21.67 16.45
CA GLN A 190 5.40 22.80 17.17
C GLN A 190 4.74 23.76 16.19
N GLU A 191 5.06 23.64 14.91
CA GLU A 191 4.34 24.35 13.88
C GLU A 191 3.10 23.53 13.48
N PRO A 192 1.88 24.09 13.57
CA PRO A 192 0.75 23.51 12.86
C PRO A 192 1.18 23.33 11.40
N MET A 193 0.88 22.19 10.77
CA MET A 193 1.19 21.93 9.37
C MET A 193 0.70 23.10 8.49
N ARG A 194 1.56 24.09 8.21
CA ARG A 194 1.17 25.39 7.64
C ARG A 194 0.93 25.35 6.13
N TRP A 195 1.11 24.20 5.48
CA TRP A 195 0.97 24.08 4.03
C TRP A 195 -0.46 24.34 3.55
N GLU A 196 -1.47 24.11 4.39
CA GLU A 196 -2.87 24.49 4.09
C GLU A 196 -3.13 25.99 4.28
N LEU A 197 -2.52 26.63 5.29
CA LEU A 197 -2.81 28.01 5.64
C LEU A 197 -2.31 29.01 4.60
N TYR A 198 -1.11 28.80 4.05
CA TYR A 198 -0.58 29.63 2.96
C TYR A 198 -1.38 29.44 1.67
N GLY A 199 -1.82 28.21 1.38
CA GLY A 199 -2.69 27.92 0.23
C GLY A 199 -4.06 28.61 0.34
N LEU A 200 -4.69 28.53 1.51
CA LEU A 200 -6.00 29.16 1.78
C LEU A 200 -5.94 30.69 1.74
N GLN A 201 -4.86 31.29 2.26
CA GLN A 201 -4.65 32.74 2.15
C GLN A 201 -4.49 33.18 0.69
N ALA A 202 -3.70 32.44 -0.10
CA ALA A 202 -3.51 32.74 -1.52
C ALA A 202 -4.84 32.62 -2.30
N ILE A 203 -5.64 31.57 -2.03
CA ILE A 203 -6.98 31.39 -2.61
C ILE A 203 -7.91 32.54 -2.20
N GLY A 204 -7.90 32.93 -0.92
CA GLY A 204 -8.73 34.03 -0.40
C GLY A 204 -8.40 35.38 -1.07
N ILE A 205 -7.11 35.70 -1.21
CA ILE A 205 -6.66 36.93 -1.89
C ILE A 205 -7.06 36.91 -3.37
N ALA A 206 -6.86 35.78 -4.06
CA ALA A 206 -7.22 35.64 -5.47
C ALA A 206 -8.73 35.82 -5.71
N LEU A 207 -9.57 35.23 -4.85
CA LEU A 207 -11.02 35.37 -4.92
C LEU A 207 -11.46 36.82 -4.67
N ALA A 208 -10.90 37.49 -3.66
CA ALA A 208 -11.22 38.88 -3.37
C ALA A 208 -10.90 39.81 -4.55
N LEU A 209 -9.72 39.66 -5.16
CA LEU A 209 -9.32 40.43 -6.34
C LEU A 209 -10.23 40.17 -7.54
N THR A 210 -10.65 38.91 -7.72
CA THR A 210 -11.57 38.53 -8.81
C THR A 210 -12.94 39.17 -8.63
N ILE A 211 -13.49 39.14 -7.41
CA ILE A 211 -14.80 39.76 -7.08
C ILE A 211 -14.75 41.27 -7.29
N ILE A 212 -13.68 41.94 -6.85
CA ILE A 212 -13.48 43.38 -7.06
C ILE A 212 -13.42 43.70 -8.56
N GLY A 213 -12.67 42.91 -9.33
CA GLY A 213 -12.59 43.06 -10.79
C GLY A 213 -13.94 42.93 -11.49
N ILE A 214 -14.72 41.90 -11.14
CA ILE A 214 -16.08 41.69 -11.67
C ILE A 214 -17.00 42.85 -11.28
N GLY A 215 -16.96 43.30 -10.03
CA GLY A 215 -17.76 44.42 -9.54
C GLY A 215 -17.43 45.73 -10.25
N PHE A 216 -16.14 46.00 -10.49
CA PHE A 216 -15.69 47.19 -11.21
C PHE A 216 -16.13 47.18 -12.68
N ILE A 217 -16.01 46.04 -13.36
CA ILE A 217 -16.47 45.86 -14.74
C ILE A 217 -18.01 46.01 -14.81
N GLY A 218 -18.74 45.37 -13.90
CA GLY A 218 -20.19 45.48 -13.81
C GLY A 218 -20.66 46.91 -13.56
N GLY A 219 -20.00 47.63 -12.66
CA GLY A 219 -20.25 49.04 -12.37
C GLY A 219 -20.00 49.94 -13.59
N LEU A 220 -18.90 49.74 -14.31
CA LEU A 220 -18.60 50.47 -15.54
C LEU A 220 -19.65 50.21 -16.63
N ILE A 221 -20.12 48.97 -16.78
CA ILE A 221 -21.17 48.61 -17.73
C ILE A 221 -22.49 49.30 -17.37
N MET A 222 -22.86 49.34 -16.08
CA MET A 222 -24.07 50.03 -15.63
C MET A 222 -24.00 51.55 -15.86
N ILE A 223 -22.88 52.20 -15.51
CA ILE A 223 -22.70 53.64 -15.72
C ILE A 223 -22.74 54.00 -17.22
N ARG A 224 -22.18 53.14 -18.08
CA ARG A 224 -22.20 53.35 -19.53
C ARG A 224 -23.60 53.13 -20.13
N ARG A 225 -24.41 52.25 -19.53
CA ARG A 225 -25.82 52.03 -19.90
C ARG A 225 -26.76 53.12 -19.42
N SER A 226 -26.53 53.71 -18.23
CA SER A 226 -27.39 54.79 -17.71
C SER A 226 -27.14 56.16 -18.35
N ARG A 227 -26.01 56.31 -19.06
CA ARG A 227 -25.63 57.53 -19.81
C ARG A 227 -25.94 57.45 -21.32
N ARG A 228 -26.62 56.40 -21.77
CA ARG A 228 -27.21 56.28 -23.12
C ARG A 228 -28.72 56.31 -23.00
#